data_AF-A0A3B8PVV5-F1
#
_entry.id   AF-A0A3B8PVV5-F1
#
_cell.length_a   1.000
_cell.length_b   1.000
_cell.length_c   1.000
_cell.angle_alpha   90.00
_cell.angle_beta   90.00
_cell.angle_gamma   90.00
#
_symmetry.space_group_name_H-M   'P 1'
#
loop_
_entity.id
_entity.type
_entity.pdbx_description
1 polymer ?
#
loop_
_entity_poly.entity_id
_entity_poly.type
_entity_poly.pdbx_seq_one_letter_code
_entity_poly.pdbx_strand_id
1 'polypeptide(L)'
;VYVGGTDNGRWIPTLLNETSDGERHVVLTQNALADMRYLEFVNELYGDQFKALNSGDSQKAFADYVADAQRRLEHDQQFPNEPKQIRFGEDVQIVDGRVQVSGQVAVMSINEKLLSQLREKNPDRSFALQESIPFEGTYADALPLGPLMELGARSQENTFTPERAAEYLEHWQNAADQILSDSDSADSTAALKSYSHDTAAAANLLAAHNFVAEAEQAYRLGMQLWPENPQSVGGLADLLVRSGRETDAQQILRQFAEEHPDQLKDLDRISAAWRLIGPKVPGRP
;
A
#
# COMPACT_ATOMS: atom_id res chain seq x y z
N VAL A 1 7.51 -14.48 6.90
CA VAL A 1 7.07 -14.42 5.49
C VAL A 1 7.24 -13.00 5.03
N TYR A 2 8.00 -12.75 3.97
CA TYR A 2 8.15 -11.41 3.40
C TYR A 2 7.23 -11.26 2.19
N VAL A 3 6.49 -10.15 2.14
CA VAL A 3 5.59 -9.82 1.04
C VAL A 3 6.16 -8.59 0.35
N GLY A 4 6.59 -8.74 -0.90
CA GLY A 4 7.18 -7.68 -1.72
C GLY A 4 6.15 -7.00 -2.61
N GLY A 5 6.13 -5.67 -2.59
CA GLY A 5 5.15 -4.87 -3.31
C GLY A 5 5.71 -3.96 -4.41
N THR A 6 6.91 -3.40 -4.25
CA THR A 6 7.43 -2.30 -5.09
C THR A 6 7.48 -2.63 -6.58
N ASP A 7 7.67 -1.61 -7.45
CA ASP A 7 7.79 -1.79 -8.91
C ASP A 7 8.96 -2.73 -9.30
N ASN A 8 10.01 -2.77 -8.48
CA ASN A 8 11.10 -3.77 -8.57
C ASN A 8 10.70 -5.15 -8.00
N GLY A 9 9.41 -5.34 -7.72
CA GLY A 9 8.74 -6.54 -7.25
C GLY A 9 8.96 -6.83 -5.76
N ARG A 10 10.20 -7.13 -5.39
CA ARG A 10 10.55 -7.72 -4.09
C ARG A 10 12.02 -7.51 -3.71
N TRP A 11 12.59 -6.36 -4.07
CA TRP A 11 14.04 -6.18 -3.98
C TRP A 11 14.57 -6.30 -2.54
N ILE A 12 13.91 -5.69 -1.54
CA ILE A 12 14.32 -5.83 -0.13
C ILE A 12 14.12 -7.27 0.35
N PRO A 13 12.93 -7.91 0.20
CA PRO A 13 12.76 -9.33 0.52
C PRO A 13 13.77 -10.26 -0.15
N THR A 14 14.14 -10.01 -1.41
CA THR A 14 15.13 -10.81 -2.14
C THR A 14 16.54 -10.59 -1.58
N LEU A 15 16.95 -9.35 -1.32
CA LEU A 15 18.24 -9.03 -0.72
C LEU A 15 18.39 -9.69 0.67
N LEU A 16 17.34 -9.65 1.49
CA LEU A 16 17.35 -10.27 2.81
C LEU A 16 17.57 -11.79 2.70
N ASN A 17 16.92 -12.46 1.75
CA ASN A 17 17.12 -13.90 1.50
C ASN A 17 18.52 -14.25 0.99
N GLU A 18 19.16 -13.37 0.23
CA GLU A 18 20.51 -13.60 -0.31
C GLU A 18 21.61 -13.35 0.72
N THR A 19 21.37 -12.45 1.68
CA THR A 19 22.36 -12.03 2.68
C THR A 19 22.18 -12.68 4.05
N SER A 20 21.04 -13.33 4.32
CA SER A 20 20.83 -14.13 5.53
C SER A 20 21.64 -15.43 5.50
N ASP A 21 22.36 -15.75 6.59
CA ASP A 21 23.16 -16.96 6.76
C ASP A 21 22.29 -18.24 6.80
N GLY A 22 21.81 -18.67 5.63
CA GLY A 22 21.13 -19.97 5.42
C GLY A 22 19.64 -20.02 5.73
N GLU A 23 19.03 -18.96 6.29
CA GLU A 23 17.57 -18.89 6.46
C GLU A 23 16.87 -18.57 5.14
N ARG A 24 16.27 -19.59 4.50
CA ARG A 24 15.41 -19.35 3.34
C ARG A 24 14.03 -18.90 3.82
N HIS A 25 13.75 -17.61 3.74
CA HIS A 25 12.42 -17.09 4.04
C HIS A 25 11.46 -17.33 2.86
N VAL A 26 10.17 -17.49 3.19
CA VAL A 26 9.08 -17.45 2.20
C VAL A 26 8.93 -16.01 1.71
N VAL A 27 9.15 -15.79 0.41
CA VAL A 27 9.00 -14.48 -0.23
C VAL A 27 7.86 -14.52 -1.23
N LEU A 28 6.88 -13.66 -1.00
CA LEU A 28 5.67 -13.51 -1.81
C LEU A 28 5.65 -12.13 -2.49
N THR A 29 4.76 -11.94 -3.46
CA THR A 29 4.41 -10.61 -3.95
C THR A 29 2.99 -10.23 -3.53
N GLN A 30 2.82 -8.97 -3.14
CA GLN A 30 1.53 -8.36 -2.83
C GLN A 30 0.59 -8.36 -4.04
N ASN A 31 1.15 -8.20 -5.24
CA ASN A 31 0.38 -7.81 -6.43
C ASN A 31 -0.27 -9.00 -7.16
N ALA A 32 0.09 -10.23 -6.82
CA ALA A 32 -0.34 -11.43 -7.55
C ALA A 32 -1.09 -12.46 -6.69
N LEU A 33 -1.50 -12.13 -5.46
CA LEU A 33 -2.20 -13.07 -4.58
C LEU A 33 -3.50 -13.62 -5.18
N ALA A 34 -4.14 -12.89 -6.09
CA ALA A 34 -5.31 -13.34 -6.84
C ALA A 34 -4.99 -14.16 -8.12
N ASP A 35 -3.74 -14.16 -8.62
CA ASP A 35 -3.35 -14.92 -9.82
C ASP A 35 -3.17 -16.41 -9.47
N MET A 36 -3.96 -17.27 -10.11
CA MET A 36 -3.97 -18.71 -9.83
C MET A 36 -2.63 -19.39 -10.13
N ARG A 37 -1.94 -19.01 -11.21
CA ARG A 37 -0.64 -19.59 -11.57
C ARG A 37 0.43 -19.18 -10.55
N TYR A 38 0.31 -17.96 -10.03
CA TYR A 38 1.18 -17.51 -8.96
C TYR A 38 0.95 -18.31 -7.67
N LEU A 39 -0.30 -18.59 -7.30
CA LEU A 39 -0.61 -19.42 -6.13
C LEU A 39 -0.11 -20.86 -6.26
N GLU A 40 -0.25 -21.46 -7.45
CA GLU A 40 0.31 -22.79 -7.76
C GLU A 40 1.83 -22.80 -7.58
N PHE A 41 2.52 -21.80 -8.16
CA PHE A 41 3.96 -21.64 -8.02
C PHE A 41 4.42 -21.46 -6.56
N VAL A 42 3.72 -20.64 -5.77
CA VAL A 42 4.00 -20.46 -4.35
C VAL A 42 3.84 -21.76 -3.57
N ASN A 43 2.79 -22.53 -3.85
CA ASN A 43 2.56 -23.82 -3.21
C ASN A 43 3.64 -24.84 -3.58
N GLU A 44 4.10 -24.88 -4.84
CA GLU A 44 5.21 -25.74 -5.27
C GLU A 44 6.52 -25.41 -4.56
N LEU A 45 6.82 -24.12 -4.35
CA LEU A 45 8.06 -23.71 -3.69
C LEU A 45 8.05 -23.84 -2.17
N TYR A 46 6.91 -23.56 -1.54
CA TYR A 46 6.85 -23.29 -0.10
C TYR A 46 5.74 -24.07 0.63
N GLY A 47 5.00 -24.94 -0.05
CA GLY A 47 3.88 -25.69 0.54
C GLY A 47 4.25 -26.54 1.76
N ASP A 48 5.51 -26.98 1.84
CA ASP A 48 6.04 -27.71 3.00
C ASP A 48 6.38 -26.79 4.20
N GLN A 49 6.51 -25.49 3.97
CA GLN A 49 6.94 -24.50 4.96
C GLN A 49 5.77 -23.70 5.55
N PHE A 50 4.70 -23.47 4.77
CA PHE A 50 3.53 -22.74 5.23
C PHE A 50 2.27 -23.13 4.44
N LYS A 51 1.10 -22.83 5.01
CA LYS A 51 -0.19 -23.10 4.37
C LYS A 51 -0.46 -22.04 3.30
N ALA A 52 -0.07 -22.33 2.07
CA ALA A 52 -0.33 -21.46 0.92
C ALA A 52 -1.84 -21.27 0.66
N LEU A 53 -2.17 -20.18 -0.03
CA LEU A 53 -3.50 -20.00 -0.64
C LEU A 53 -3.65 -20.97 -1.80
N ASN A 54 -4.89 -21.37 -2.08
CA ASN A 54 -5.26 -22.23 -3.20
C ASN A 54 -6.32 -21.55 -4.09
N SER A 55 -6.68 -22.22 -5.18
CA SER A 55 -7.68 -21.73 -6.14
C SER A 55 -9.05 -21.47 -5.53
N GLY A 56 -9.48 -22.28 -4.55
CA GLY A 56 -10.73 -22.08 -3.83
C GLY A 56 -10.74 -20.80 -2.99
N ASP A 57 -9.61 -20.43 -2.39
CA ASP A 57 -9.47 -19.17 -1.66
C ASP A 57 -9.61 -17.97 -2.59
N SER A 58 -8.89 -17.97 -3.73
CA SER A 58 -8.96 -16.89 -4.72
C SER A 58 -10.37 -16.75 -5.31
N GLN A 59 -11.00 -17.87 -5.69
CA GLN A 59 -12.38 -17.87 -6.19
C GLN A 59 -13.37 -17.32 -5.16
N LYS A 60 -13.21 -17.71 -3.89
CA LYS A 60 -14.05 -17.20 -2.80
C LYS A 60 -13.84 -15.71 -2.59
N ALA A 61 -12.59 -15.23 -2.52
CA ALA A 61 -12.29 -13.81 -2.34
C ALA A 61 -12.86 -12.95 -3.48
N PHE A 62 -12.77 -13.43 -4.72
CA PHE A 62 -13.38 -12.79 -5.88
C PHE A 62 -14.90 -12.76 -5.78
N ALA A 63 -15.54 -13.90 -5.47
CA ALA A 63 -17.00 -13.98 -5.31
C ALA A 63 -17.52 -13.07 -4.19
N ASP A 64 -16.84 -13.06 -3.04
CA ASP A 64 -17.19 -12.18 -1.91
C ASP A 64 -17.03 -10.70 -2.28
N TYR A 65 -16.00 -10.35 -3.05
CA TYR A 65 -15.81 -8.97 -3.56
C TYR A 65 -16.90 -8.57 -4.55
N VAL A 66 -17.23 -9.41 -5.53
CA VAL A 66 -18.29 -9.13 -6.51
C VAL A 66 -19.65 -8.98 -5.83
N ALA A 67 -19.97 -9.85 -4.87
CA ALA A 67 -21.21 -9.74 -4.11
C ALA A 67 -21.28 -8.45 -3.29
N ASP A 68 -20.14 -7.99 -2.76
CA ASP A 68 -20.06 -6.70 -2.07
C ASP A 68 -20.19 -5.50 -2.99
N ALA A 69 -19.46 -5.50 -4.11
CA ALA A 69 -19.56 -4.47 -5.14
C ALA A 69 -20.99 -4.34 -5.67
N GLN A 70 -21.70 -5.46 -5.84
CA GLN A 70 -23.10 -5.44 -6.25
C GLN A 70 -24.01 -4.75 -5.23
N ARG A 71 -23.86 -5.06 -3.93
CA ARG A 71 -24.64 -4.39 -2.89
C ARG A 71 -24.38 -2.89 -2.86
N ARG A 72 -23.13 -2.48 -3.04
CA ARG A 72 -22.73 -1.06 -3.09
C ARG A 72 -23.27 -0.36 -4.33
N LEU A 73 -23.29 -1.05 -5.49
CA LEU A 73 -23.90 -0.54 -6.71
C LEU A 73 -25.42 -0.38 -6.58
N GLU A 74 -26.10 -1.38 -6.04
CA GLU A 74 -27.54 -1.36 -5.79
C GLU A 74 -27.91 -0.23 -4.83
N HIS A 75 -27.15 -0.06 -3.74
CA HIS A 75 -27.31 1.08 -2.85
C HIS A 75 -27.21 2.40 -3.61
N ASP A 76 -26.16 2.61 -4.41
CA ASP A 76 -25.92 3.87 -5.10
C ASP A 76 -26.97 4.20 -6.16
N GLN A 77 -27.64 3.18 -6.70
CA GLN A 77 -28.78 3.30 -7.60
C GLN A 77 -30.09 3.61 -6.85
N GLN A 78 -30.32 2.96 -5.70
CA GLN A 78 -31.54 3.13 -4.90
C GLN A 78 -31.55 4.43 -4.10
N PHE A 79 -30.38 4.87 -3.63
CA PHE A 79 -30.19 6.04 -2.77
C PHE A 79 -29.28 7.07 -3.43
N PRO A 80 -29.71 7.73 -4.53
CA PRO A 80 -28.85 8.61 -5.32
C PRO A 80 -28.37 9.86 -4.56
N ASN A 81 -29.09 10.25 -3.50
CA ASN A 81 -28.76 11.40 -2.66
C ASN A 81 -27.91 11.03 -1.43
N GLU A 82 -27.71 9.73 -1.18
CA GLU A 82 -26.80 9.29 -0.12
C GLU A 82 -25.37 9.25 -0.64
N PRO A 83 -24.37 9.34 0.24
CA PRO A 83 -22.99 9.23 -0.18
C PRO A 83 -22.74 7.90 -0.89
N LYS A 84 -22.06 7.96 -2.03
CA LYS A 84 -21.73 6.78 -2.83
C LYS A 84 -20.93 5.74 -2.03
N GLN A 85 -21.25 4.48 -2.23
CA GLN A 85 -20.58 3.31 -1.66
C GLN A 85 -19.65 2.64 -2.68
N ILE A 86 -19.91 2.77 -3.99
CA ILE A 86 -18.91 2.41 -4.99
C ILE A 86 -17.67 3.27 -4.77
N ARG A 87 -16.51 2.61 -4.70
CA ARG A 87 -15.26 3.26 -4.38
C ARG A 87 -14.81 4.11 -5.56
N PHE A 88 -14.17 5.24 -5.28
CA PHE A 88 -13.59 6.05 -6.34
C PHE A 88 -12.54 5.23 -7.11
N GLY A 89 -12.60 5.28 -8.45
CA GLY A 89 -11.71 4.49 -9.32
C GLY A 89 -12.06 3.00 -9.43
N GLU A 90 -13.10 2.52 -8.75
CA GLU A 90 -13.63 1.18 -8.94
C GLU A 90 -14.54 1.14 -10.16
N ASP A 91 -14.35 0.15 -11.04
CA ASP A 91 -15.18 -0.05 -12.21
C ASP A 91 -16.10 -1.25 -11.98
N VAL A 92 -17.37 -0.96 -11.67
CA VAL A 92 -18.41 -1.96 -11.43
C VAL A 92 -19.54 -1.75 -12.43
N GLN A 93 -19.77 -2.75 -13.27
CA GLN A 93 -20.78 -2.68 -14.34
C GLN A 93 -21.68 -3.90 -14.33
N ILE A 94 -22.90 -3.73 -14.83
CA ILE A 94 -23.80 -4.85 -15.11
C ILE A 94 -23.72 -5.14 -16.61
N VAL A 95 -23.15 -6.28 -16.97
CA VAL A 95 -23.02 -6.76 -18.35
C VAL A 95 -23.77 -8.08 -18.47
N ASP A 96 -24.72 -8.17 -19.39
CA ASP A 96 -25.59 -9.35 -19.58
C ASP A 96 -26.29 -9.82 -18.29
N GLY A 97 -26.71 -8.85 -17.46
CA GLY A 97 -27.36 -9.12 -16.17
C GLY A 97 -26.43 -9.67 -15.09
N ARG A 98 -25.11 -9.65 -15.32
CA ARG A 98 -24.09 -10.06 -14.36
C ARG A 98 -23.18 -8.90 -13.99
N VAL A 99 -22.79 -8.87 -12.73
CA VAL A 99 -21.88 -7.88 -12.17
C VAL A 99 -20.48 -8.22 -12.63
N GLN A 100 -19.81 -7.25 -13.24
CA GLN A 100 -18.40 -7.32 -13.60
C GLN A 100 -17.66 -6.24 -12.83
N VAL A 101 -16.56 -6.64 -12.23
CA VAL A 101 -15.62 -5.75 -11.54
C VAL A 101 -14.32 -5.73 -12.31
N SER A 102 -13.77 -4.55 -12.52
CA SER A 102 -12.58 -4.32 -13.33
C SER A 102 -11.68 -3.26 -12.68
N GLY A 103 -10.46 -3.15 -13.19
CA GLY A 103 -9.50 -2.17 -12.72
C GLY A 103 -8.72 -2.58 -11.47
N GLN A 104 -7.69 -1.80 -11.18
CA GLN A 104 -6.72 -2.10 -10.13
C GLN A 104 -7.33 -2.05 -8.73
N VAL A 105 -8.28 -1.13 -8.47
CA VAL A 105 -8.92 -1.00 -7.14
C VAL A 105 -9.54 -2.33 -6.71
N ALA A 106 -10.23 -3.01 -7.64
CA ALA A 106 -10.80 -4.33 -7.40
C ALA A 106 -9.73 -5.40 -7.17
N VAL A 107 -8.74 -5.47 -8.06
CA VAL A 107 -7.64 -6.45 -7.96
C VAL A 107 -6.89 -6.32 -6.63
N MET A 108 -6.54 -5.10 -6.23
CA MET A 108 -5.78 -4.87 -5.00
C MET A 108 -6.62 -5.11 -3.75
N SER A 109 -7.92 -4.76 -3.78
CA SER A 109 -8.83 -5.09 -2.67
C SER A 109 -8.98 -6.59 -2.47
N ILE A 110 -8.95 -7.37 -3.56
CA ILE A 110 -8.98 -8.84 -3.49
C ILE A 110 -7.63 -9.37 -2.97
N ASN A 111 -6.50 -8.84 -3.46
CA ASN A 111 -5.17 -9.22 -2.96
C ASN A 111 -5.03 -8.93 -1.45
N GLU A 112 -5.57 -7.81 -0.95
CA GLU A 112 -5.57 -7.47 0.48
C GLU A 112 -6.34 -8.51 1.31
N LYS A 113 -7.56 -8.87 0.87
CA LYS A 113 -8.36 -9.92 1.53
C LYS A 113 -7.62 -11.25 1.56
N LEU A 114 -6.98 -11.60 0.45
CA LEU A 114 -6.18 -12.83 0.34
C LEU A 114 -4.95 -12.81 1.25
N LEU A 115 -4.30 -11.66 1.42
CA LEU A 115 -3.22 -11.52 2.40
C LEU A 115 -3.74 -11.74 3.82
N SER A 116 -4.89 -11.17 4.19
CA SER A 116 -5.50 -11.42 5.51
C SER A 116 -5.78 -12.91 5.72
N GLN A 117 -6.42 -13.55 4.75
CA GLN A 117 -6.73 -14.98 4.81
C GLN A 117 -5.45 -15.84 4.91
N LEU A 118 -4.39 -15.44 4.22
CA LEU A 118 -3.11 -16.13 4.27
C LEU A 118 -2.48 -16.05 5.67
N ARG A 119 -2.55 -14.88 6.33
CA ARG A 119 -2.11 -14.73 7.73
C ARG A 119 -2.95 -15.58 8.68
N GLU A 120 -4.28 -15.58 8.51
CA GLU A 120 -5.19 -16.40 9.32
C GLU A 120 -4.92 -17.90 9.19
N LYS A 121 -4.52 -18.39 8.01
CA LYS A 121 -4.10 -19.78 7.80
C LYS A 121 -2.79 -20.12 8.53
N ASN A 122 -1.96 -19.12 8.81
CA ASN A 122 -0.61 -19.25 9.33
C ASN A 122 -0.42 -18.43 10.62
N PRO A 123 -1.18 -18.70 11.69
CA PRO A 123 -1.17 -17.88 12.91
C PRO A 123 0.19 -17.90 13.64
N ASP A 124 0.98 -18.95 13.45
CA ASP A 124 2.29 -19.12 14.09
C ASP A 124 3.45 -18.50 13.27
N ARG A 125 3.15 -17.66 12.28
CA ARG A 125 4.13 -17.05 11.38
C ARG A 125 4.06 -15.52 11.43
N SER A 126 5.21 -14.87 11.54
CA SER A 126 5.32 -13.43 11.32
C SER A 126 5.29 -13.09 9.83
N PHE A 127 4.65 -11.97 9.51
CA PHE A 127 4.56 -11.42 8.16
C PHE A 127 5.16 -10.01 8.14
N ALA A 128 6.00 -9.73 7.16
CA ALA A 128 6.53 -8.39 6.92
C ALA A 128 6.22 -7.96 5.49
N LEU A 129 5.79 -6.72 5.31
CA LEU A 129 5.36 -6.15 4.04
C LEU A 129 6.30 -5.03 3.61
N GLN A 130 6.82 -5.16 2.39
CA GLN A 130 7.27 -4.03 1.58
C GLN A 130 6.08 -3.64 0.71
N GLU A 131 5.45 -2.50 0.98
CA GLU A 131 4.19 -2.13 0.32
C GLU A 131 4.37 -1.76 -1.15
N SER A 132 3.34 -1.98 -1.98
CA SER A 132 3.21 -1.48 -3.36
C SER A 132 2.25 -0.30 -3.41
N ILE A 133 1.01 -0.60 -3.06
CA ILE A 133 -0.18 0.21 -2.99
C ILE A 133 -0.78 -0.11 -1.63
N PRO A 134 -1.35 0.87 -0.92
CA PRO A 134 -1.85 0.63 0.42
C PRO A 134 -2.83 -0.51 0.56
N PHE A 135 -2.56 -1.32 1.57
CA PHE A 135 -3.50 -2.26 2.18
C PHE A 135 -3.89 -1.73 3.55
N GLU A 136 -4.87 -0.83 3.60
CA GLU A 136 -5.32 -0.14 4.81
C GLU A 136 -5.63 -1.07 5.97
N GLY A 137 -6.25 -2.22 5.68
CA GLY A 137 -6.62 -3.23 6.66
C GLY A 137 -5.42 -3.85 7.35
N THR A 138 -4.20 -3.55 6.90
CA THR A 138 -2.95 -4.01 7.53
C THR A 138 -2.33 -2.98 8.46
N TYR A 139 -2.70 -1.70 8.38
CA TYR A 139 -2.02 -0.68 9.20
C TYR A 139 -2.37 -0.75 10.68
N ALA A 140 -3.62 -1.08 11.02
CA ALA A 140 -4.11 -0.98 12.40
C ALA A 140 -3.27 -1.78 13.43
N ASP A 141 -2.72 -2.92 13.00
CA ASP A 141 -1.91 -3.83 13.80
C ASP A 141 -0.44 -3.94 13.32
N ALA A 142 -0.05 -3.16 12.30
CA ALA A 142 1.32 -3.12 11.81
C ALA A 142 2.24 -2.25 12.66
N LEU A 143 3.52 -2.62 12.69
CA LEU A 143 4.60 -1.88 13.35
C LEU A 143 5.83 -1.76 12.45
N PRO A 144 6.67 -0.72 12.61
CA PRO A 144 7.92 -0.61 11.87
C PRO A 144 8.87 -1.80 12.09
N LEU A 145 9.47 -2.29 11.01
CA LEU A 145 10.47 -3.37 11.00
C LEU A 145 11.58 -3.05 9.99
N GLY A 146 12.55 -2.23 10.39
CA GLY A 146 13.57 -1.72 9.47
C GLY A 146 12.90 -1.02 8.28
N PRO A 147 13.23 -1.34 7.02
CA PRO A 147 12.57 -0.76 5.85
C PRO A 147 11.19 -1.36 5.53
N LEU A 148 10.74 -2.35 6.32
CA LEU A 148 9.47 -3.04 6.15
C LEU A 148 8.50 -2.66 7.27
N MET A 149 7.25 -3.11 7.16
CA MET A 149 6.32 -3.14 8.27
C MET A 149 5.99 -4.58 8.65
N GLU A 150 6.05 -4.91 9.94
CA GLU A 150 5.59 -6.19 10.46
C GLU A 150 4.08 -6.13 10.68
N LEU A 151 3.34 -7.09 10.13
CA LEU A 151 1.88 -7.15 10.18
C LEU A 151 1.41 -8.00 11.37
N GLY A 152 0.36 -7.57 12.06
CA GLY A 152 -0.16 -8.29 13.24
C GLY A 152 0.78 -8.27 14.44
N ALA A 153 1.75 -7.34 14.47
CA ALA A 153 2.77 -7.27 15.50
C ALA A 153 2.31 -6.51 16.75
N ARG A 154 1.26 -5.68 16.62
CA ARG A 154 0.76 -4.85 17.71
C ARG A 154 0.12 -5.71 18.81
N SER A 155 0.56 -5.49 20.05
CA SER A 155 -0.01 -6.08 21.27
C SER A 155 -0.13 -5.02 22.36
N GLN A 156 -0.62 -5.40 23.55
CA GLN A 156 -0.62 -4.48 24.71
C GLN A 156 0.80 -4.08 25.13
N GLU A 157 1.77 -4.96 24.90
CA GLU A 157 3.18 -4.79 25.28
C GLU A 157 4.03 -4.26 24.13
N ASN A 158 3.54 -4.35 22.88
CA ASN A 158 4.22 -3.92 21.67
C ASN A 158 3.35 -2.93 20.92
N THR A 159 3.55 -1.63 21.17
CA THR A 159 2.75 -0.55 20.58
C THR A 159 3.60 0.34 19.68
N PHE A 160 2.94 1.07 18.78
CA PHE A 160 3.60 2.08 17.98
C PHE A 160 3.67 3.37 18.79
N THR A 161 4.78 3.61 19.47
CA THR A 161 4.97 4.79 20.32
C THR A 161 5.54 5.98 19.52
N PRO A 162 5.43 7.22 20.04
CA PRO A 162 6.08 8.38 19.43
C PRO A 162 7.60 8.20 19.25
N GLU A 163 8.28 7.56 20.20
CA GLU A 163 9.71 7.29 20.10
C GLU A 163 10.02 6.38 18.91
N ARG A 164 9.25 5.29 18.76
CA ARG A 164 9.40 4.37 17.62
C ARG A 164 9.05 5.04 16.28
N ALA A 165 8.11 5.98 16.27
CA ALA A 165 7.79 6.76 15.08
C ALA A 165 8.94 7.70 14.68
N ALA A 166 9.57 8.35 15.66
CA ALA A 166 10.75 9.18 15.43
C ALA A 166 11.95 8.35 14.94
N GLU A 167 12.23 7.21 15.57
CA GLU A 167 13.29 6.28 15.14
C GLU A 167 13.03 5.75 13.72
N TYR A 168 11.77 5.47 13.37
CA TYR A 168 11.41 5.00 12.05
C TYR A 168 11.62 6.09 10.98
N LEU A 169 11.25 7.34 11.27
CA LEU A 169 11.56 8.46 10.39
C LEU A 169 13.08 8.68 10.26
N GLU A 170 13.83 8.63 11.37
CA GLU A 170 15.28 8.79 11.38
C GLU A 170 15.98 7.72 10.53
N HIS A 171 15.51 6.47 10.57
CA HIS A 171 15.99 5.42 9.68
C HIS A 171 15.90 5.82 8.20
N TRP A 172 14.76 6.35 7.76
CA TRP A 172 14.56 6.76 6.38
C TRP A 172 15.35 8.01 6.02
N GLN A 173 15.48 8.98 6.93
CA GLN A 173 16.35 10.16 6.73
C GLN A 173 17.79 9.74 6.49
N ASN A 174 18.33 8.86 7.35
CA ASN A 174 19.68 8.33 7.20
C ASN A 174 19.86 7.55 5.88
N ALA A 175 18.86 6.77 5.48
CA ALA A 175 18.88 6.04 4.21
C ALA A 175 18.88 7.00 3.00
N ALA A 176 18.05 8.04 3.03
CA ALA A 176 17.99 9.03 1.97
C ALA A 176 19.30 9.83 1.85
N ASP A 177 19.88 10.25 2.98
CA ASP A 177 21.17 10.94 3.01
C ASP A 177 22.29 10.07 2.41
N GLN A 178 22.32 8.77 2.70
CA GLN A 178 23.27 7.83 2.10
C GLN A 178 23.08 7.72 0.58
N ILE A 179 21.84 7.55 0.12
CA ILE A 179 21.53 7.42 -1.32
C ILE A 179 21.87 8.70 -2.09
N LEU A 180 21.64 9.88 -1.51
CA LEU A 180 21.92 11.16 -2.15
C LEU A 180 23.39 11.58 -2.09
N SER A 181 24.16 11.04 -1.13
CA SER A 181 25.59 11.35 -0.97
C SER A 181 26.52 10.39 -1.72
N ASP A 182 26.06 9.18 -2.01
CA ASP A 182 26.77 8.21 -2.85
C ASP A 182 26.54 8.47 -4.34
N SER A 183 27.60 8.74 -5.11
CA SER A 183 27.46 9.14 -6.52
C SER A 183 26.85 8.05 -7.40
N ASP A 184 27.17 6.78 -7.15
CA ASP A 184 26.65 5.66 -7.94
C ASP A 184 25.14 5.47 -7.70
N SER A 185 24.70 5.65 -6.45
CA SER A 185 23.28 5.58 -6.08
C SER A 185 22.50 6.82 -6.52
N ALA A 186 23.09 8.01 -6.42
CA ALA A 186 22.47 9.28 -6.80
C ALA A 186 22.22 9.38 -8.32
N ASP A 187 23.06 8.75 -9.14
CA ASP A 187 22.86 8.66 -10.59
C ASP A 187 21.91 7.52 -11.00
N SER A 188 21.51 6.65 -10.06
CA SER A 188 20.62 5.53 -10.31
C SER A 188 19.15 5.90 -10.14
N THR A 189 18.46 6.17 -11.25
CA THR A 189 17.00 6.38 -11.25
C THR A 189 16.24 5.22 -10.58
N ALA A 190 16.72 3.98 -10.71
CA ALA A 190 16.08 2.82 -10.10
C ALA A 190 16.19 2.86 -8.56
N ALA A 191 17.34 3.27 -8.02
CA ALA A 191 17.54 3.44 -6.58
C ALA A 191 16.66 4.57 -6.04
N LEU A 192 16.72 5.75 -6.67
CA LEU A 192 15.93 6.92 -6.28
C LEU A 192 14.42 6.62 -6.24
N LYS A 193 13.89 5.97 -7.28
CA LYS A 193 12.48 5.55 -7.33
C LYS A 193 12.13 4.55 -6.23
N SER A 194 13.00 3.58 -5.95
CA SER A 194 12.76 2.55 -4.92
C SER A 194 12.70 3.17 -3.53
N TYR A 195 13.71 3.95 -3.16
CA TYR A 195 13.77 4.58 -1.84
C TYR A 195 12.68 5.64 -1.67
N SER A 196 12.36 6.40 -2.72
CA SER A 196 11.24 7.34 -2.69
C SER A 196 9.91 6.63 -2.45
N HIS A 197 9.68 5.49 -3.10
CA HIS A 197 8.49 4.66 -2.89
C HIS A 197 8.43 4.08 -1.47
N ASP A 198 9.50 3.42 -1.01
CA ASP A 198 9.52 2.79 0.31
C ASP A 198 9.35 3.84 1.45
N THR A 199 9.89 5.05 1.26
CA THR A 199 9.67 6.17 2.20
C THR A 199 8.21 6.64 2.20
N ALA A 200 7.53 6.63 1.05
CA ALA A 200 6.10 6.92 0.99
C ALA A 200 5.25 5.85 1.71
N ALA A 201 5.63 4.57 1.59
CA ALA A 201 4.99 3.49 2.35
C ALA A 201 5.18 3.65 3.87
N ALA A 202 6.37 4.06 4.31
CA ALA A 202 6.62 4.39 5.71
C ALA A 202 5.76 5.57 6.20
N ALA A 203 5.59 6.59 5.37
CA ALA A 203 4.71 7.73 5.64
C ALA A 203 3.24 7.30 5.78
N ASN A 204 2.77 6.35 4.95
CA ASN A 204 1.42 5.80 5.07
C ASN A 204 1.20 5.15 6.44
N LEU A 205 2.15 4.32 6.90
CA LEU A 205 2.07 3.67 8.20
C LEU A 205 2.08 4.70 9.34
N LEU A 206 2.95 5.72 9.28
CA LEU A 206 2.98 6.82 10.26
C LEU A 206 1.64 7.57 10.30
N ALA A 207 1.09 7.93 9.13
CA ALA A 207 -0.17 8.64 9.00
C ALA A 207 -1.34 7.82 9.57
N ALA A 208 -1.39 6.51 9.30
CA ALA A 208 -2.43 5.62 9.78
C ALA A 208 -2.47 5.51 11.33
N HIS A 209 -1.34 5.75 11.99
CA HIS A 209 -1.24 5.79 13.46
C HIS A 209 -1.28 7.21 14.05
N ASN A 210 -1.60 8.23 13.25
CA ASN A 210 -1.70 9.64 13.62
C ASN A 210 -0.37 10.33 13.99
N PHE A 211 0.77 9.79 13.54
CA PHE A 211 2.07 10.48 13.61
C PHE A 211 2.18 11.47 12.44
N VAL A 212 1.35 12.52 12.47
CA VAL A 212 1.13 13.43 11.33
C VAL A 212 2.40 14.20 10.97
N ALA A 213 3.17 14.65 11.95
CA ALA A 213 4.38 15.43 11.71
C ALA A 213 5.47 14.57 11.06
N GLU A 214 5.61 13.34 11.53
CA GLU A 214 6.55 12.34 11.01
C GLU A 214 6.15 11.88 9.62
N ALA A 215 4.85 11.63 9.40
CA ALA A 215 4.31 11.26 8.10
C ALA A 215 4.52 12.36 7.05
N GLU A 216 4.27 13.64 7.38
CA GLU A 216 4.53 14.75 6.47
C GLU A 216 6.03 14.82 6.09
N GLN A 217 6.93 14.64 7.06
CA GLN A 217 8.37 14.64 6.80
C GLN A 217 8.78 13.45 5.91
N ALA A 218 8.25 12.26 6.15
CA ALA A 218 8.52 11.08 5.33
C ALA A 218 8.02 11.26 3.89
N TYR A 219 6.80 11.79 3.66
CA TYR A 219 6.36 12.08 2.30
C TYR A 219 7.26 13.11 1.59
N ARG A 220 7.67 14.18 2.30
CA ARG A 220 8.59 15.18 1.74
C ARG A 220 9.95 14.59 1.40
N LEU A 221 10.45 13.65 2.21
CA LEU A 221 11.68 12.93 1.93
C LEU A 221 11.56 12.08 0.66
N GLY A 222 10.42 11.41 0.46
CA GLY A 222 10.12 10.73 -0.81
C GLY A 222 10.16 11.68 -2.01
N MET A 223 9.57 12.88 -1.89
CA MET A 223 9.64 13.92 -2.94
C MET A 223 11.06 14.46 -3.16
N GLN A 224 11.91 14.50 -2.13
CA GLN A 224 13.31 14.90 -2.26
C GLN A 224 14.12 13.85 -3.05
N LEU A 225 13.87 12.56 -2.77
CA LEU A 225 14.53 11.45 -3.48
C LEU A 225 14.08 11.36 -4.95
N TRP A 226 12.79 11.54 -5.20
CA TRP A 226 12.21 11.51 -6.54
C TRP A 226 11.00 12.47 -6.62
N PRO A 227 11.17 13.69 -7.16
CA PRO A 227 10.10 14.70 -7.24
C PRO A 227 8.88 14.25 -8.06
N GLU A 228 9.10 13.37 -9.02
CA GLU A 228 8.09 12.77 -9.88
C GLU A 228 7.29 11.64 -9.19
N ASN A 229 7.47 11.37 -7.89
CA ASN A 229 6.78 10.26 -7.19
C ASN A 229 5.29 10.60 -6.92
N PRO A 230 4.33 9.96 -7.62
CA PRO A 230 2.92 10.25 -7.41
C PRO A 230 2.40 9.74 -6.05
N GLN A 231 3.02 8.71 -5.46
CA GLN A 231 2.72 8.26 -4.10
C GLN A 231 3.09 9.36 -3.11
N SER A 232 4.34 9.84 -3.08
CA SER A 232 4.72 10.86 -2.09
C SER A 232 3.85 12.12 -2.16
N VAL A 233 3.54 12.58 -3.38
CA VAL A 233 2.74 13.79 -3.61
C VAL A 233 1.27 13.60 -3.24
N GLY A 234 0.65 12.50 -3.68
CA GLY A 234 -0.75 12.24 -3.34
C GLY A 234 -0.99 12.10 -1.83
N GLY A 235 0.03 11.62 -1.11
CA GLY A 235 -0.13 11.14 0.26
C GLY A 235 0.07 12.29 1.21
N LEU A 236 1.04 13.14 0.89
CA LEU A 236 1.14 14.46 1.48
C LEU A 236 -0.12 15.28 1.24
N ALA A 237 -0.64 15.32 0.02
CA ALA A 237 -1.87 16.06 -0.28
C ALA A 237 -3.07 15.57 0.53
N ASP A 238 -3.27 14.24 0.63
CA ASP A 238 -4.32 13.65 1.44
C ASP A 238 -4.14 13.94 2.94
N LEU A 239 -2.92 13.78 3.47
CA LEU A 239 -2.57 14.10 4.85
C LEU A 239 -2.85 15.57 5.19
N LEU A 240 -2.49 16.49 4.29
CA LEU A 240 -2.74 17.92 4.44
C LEU A 240 -4.23 18.24 4.46
N VAL A 241 -5.03 17.64 3.57
CA VAL A 241 -6.49 17.79 3.58
C VAL A 241 -7.08 17.32 4.91
N ARG A 242 -6.68 16.13 5.41
CA ARG A 242 -7.14 15.61 6.71
C ARG A 242 -6.72 16.48 7.89
N SER A 243 -5.61 17.21 7.74
CA SER A 243 -5.08 18.14 8.74
C SER A 243 -5.66 19.57 8.60
N GLY A 244 -6.66 19.78 7.75
CA GLY A 244 -7.30 21.09 7.54
C GLY A 244 -6.49 22.08 6.69
N ARG A 245 -5.41 21.62 6.04
CA ARG A 245 -4.50 22.41 5.20
C ARG A 245 -4.80 22.23 3.71
N GLU A 246 -6.07 22.40 3.34
CA GLU A 246 -6.54 22.15 1.97
C GLU A 246 -5.86 23.03 0.92
N THR A 247 -5.59 24.30 1.24
CA THR A 247 -4.87 25.22 0.34
C THR A 247 -3.47 24.70 0.00
N ASP A 248 -2.74 24.19 0.99
CA ASP A 248 -1.40 23.64 0.81
C ASP A 248 -1.45 22.38 -0.06
N ALA A 249 -2.43 21.51 0.19
CA ALA A 249 -2.66 20.31 -0.62
C ALA A 249 -2.93 20.64 -2.09
N GLN A 250 -3.81 21.62 -2.35
CA GLN A 250 -4.12 22.07 -3.70
C GLN A 250 -2.91 22.70 -4.40
N GLN A 251 -2.08 23.44 -3.66
CA GLN A 251 -0.85 24.03 -4.20
C GLN A 251 0.13 22.94 -4.65
N ILE A 252 0.39 21.94 -3.80
CA ILE A 252 1.31 20.84 -4.11
C ILE A 252 0.81 20.02 -5.31
N LEU A 253 -0.48 19.68 -5.35
CA LEU A 253 -1.06 18.95 -6.49
C LEU A 253 -0.99 19.75 -7.79
N ARG A 254 -1.23 21.07 -7.74
CA ARG A 254 -1.14 21.93 -8.92
C ARG A 254 0.30 22.02 -9.43
N GLN A 255 1.26 22.24 -8.53
CA GLN A 255 2.67 22.32 -8.91
C GLN A 255 3.13 21.01 -9.55
N PHE A 256 2.79 19.86 -8.95
CA PHE A 256 3.10 18.56 -9.53
C PHE A 256 2.48 18.37 -10.92
N ALA A 257 1.23 18.80 -11.13
CA ALA A 257 0.57 18.73 -12.42
C ALA A 257 1.23 19.59 -13.50
N GLU A 258 1.77 20.75 -13.10
CA GLU A 258 2.49 21.67 -13.99
C GLU A 258 3.89 21.16 -14.36
N GLU A 259 4.61 20.57 -13.40
CA GLU A 259 5.98 20.09 -13.56
C GLU A 259 6.07 18.68 -14.17
N HIS A 260 5.09 17.81 -13.87
CA HIS A 260 5.09 16.38 -14.20
C HIS A 260 3.75 15.92 -14.80
N PRO A 261 3.30 16.50 -15.94
CA PRO A 261 1.99 16.20 -16.53
C PRO A 261 1.83 14.74 -16.98
N ASP A 262 2.93 14.05 -17.26
CA ASP A 262 3.02 12.64 -17.60
C ASP A 262 2.72 11.71 -16.42
N GLN A 263 2.95 12.17 -15.18
CA GLN A 263 2.68 11.40 -13.96
C GLN A 263 1.24 11.53 -13.45
N LEU A 264 0.41 12.37 -14.08
CA LEU A 264 -0.97 12.62 -13.63
C LEU A 264 -1.85 11.38 -13.59
N LYS A 265 -1.68 10.46 -14.55
CA LYS A 265 -2.44 9.21 -14.59
C LYS A 265 -2.12 8.31 -13.40
N ASP A 266 -0.85 8.24 -13.00
CA ASP A 266 -0.43 7.44 -11.86
C ASP A 266 -0.83 8.11 -10.55
N LEU A 267 -0.78 9.44 -10.47
CA LEU A 267 -1.33 10.20 -9.34
C LEU A 267 -2.84 9.97 -9.16
N ASP A 268 -3.64 10.01 -10.22
CA ASP A 268 -5.08 9.73 -10.17
C ASP A 268 -5.34 8.29 -9.67
N ARG A 269 -4.55 7.35 -10.17
CA ARG A 269 -4.62 5.93 -9.83
C ARG A 269 -4.31 5.67 -8.34
N ILE A 270 -3.29 6.34 -7.79
CA ILE A 270 -2.93 6.22 -6.37
C ILE A 270 -3.90 6.99 -5.47
N SER A 271 -4.31 8.19 -5.88
CA SER A 271 -5.30 9.00 -5.15
C SER A 271 -6.63 8.25 -4.99
N ALA A 272 -7.01 7.44 -5.98
CA ALA A 272 -8.16 6.56 -5.88
C ALA A 272 -8.02 5.49 -4.79
N ALA A 273 -6.81 4.98 -4.58
CA ALA A 273 -6.52 4.07 -3.49
C ALA A 273 -6.51 4.77 -2.11
N TRP A 274 -6.34 6.10 -2.02
CA TRP A 274 -6.18 6.80 -0.73
C TRP A 274 -7.41 7.55 -0.24
N ARG A 275 -8.25 8.03 -1.17
CA ARG A 275 -9.57 8.58 -0.83
C ARG A 275 -10.55 7.53 -0.28
N LEU A 276 -10.09 6.28 -0.14
CA LEU A 276 -10.73 5.18 0.58
C LEU A 276 -10.73 5.36 2.12
N ILE A 277 -9.83 6.16 2.72
CA ILE A 277 -9.51 6.08 4.18
C ILE A 277 -9.85 7.32 5.03
N GLY A 278 -10.44 8.38 4.49
CA GLY A 278 -10.72 9.60 5.26
C GLY A 278 -12.14 9.65 5.83
N PRO A 279 -12.41 10.15 7.05
CA PRO A 279 -13.78 10.49 7.43
C PRO A 279 -14.32 11.50 6.40
N LYS A 280 -15.55 11.27 5.92
CA LYS A 280 -16.25 12.16 4.99
C LYS A 280 -16.21 13.59 5.56
N VAL A 281 -15.53 14.50 4.87
CA VAL A 281 -15.77 15.94 5.06
C VAL A 281 -17.19 16.20 4.54
N PRO A 282 -18.14 16.61 5.39
CA PRO A 282 -19.49 16.92 4.93
C PRO A 282 -19.42 18.18 4.07
N GLY A 283 -19.86 18.10 2.82
CA GLY A 283 -20.04 19.27 1.95
C GLY A 283 -18.98 19.48 0.88
N ARG A 284 -18.75 18.49 0.02
CA ARG A 284 -18.40 18.78 -1.38
C ARG A 284 -19.58 18.40 -2.29
N PRO A 285 -19.92 19.25 -3.26
CA PRO A 285 -20.95 18.97 -4.27
C PRO A 285 -20.59 17.78 -5.16
#